data_AF-A0A7L2ASS9-F1
#
_entry.id   AF-A0A7L2ASS9-F1
#
_cell.length_a   1.000
_cell.length_b   1.000
_cell.length_c   1.000
_cell.angle_alpha   90.00
_cell.angle_beta   90.00
_cell.angle_gamma   90.00
#
_symmetry.space_group_name_H-M   'P 1'
#
loop_
_entity.id
_entity.type
_entity.pdbx_description
1 polymer ?
#
loop_
_entity_poly.entity_id
_entity_poly.type
_entity_poly.pdbx_seq_one_letter_code
_entity_poly.pdbx_strand_id
1 'polypeptide(L)'
;PLSRIRVIMKSSPEVSSINQDALFLTAKATELFVQYLATYSYKHGRGKEKNALTYSDLSHTAEECETFQFLADILPKKILASKYLKMLEKEKRDGEVREDDEEDEDEEDEDEAVSEDVGS
;
A
#
# COMPACT_ATOMS: atom_id res chain seq x y z
N PRO A 1 -19.14 -3.17 -8.12
CA PRO A 1 -20.02 -3.67 -9.21
C PRO A 1 -19.31 -4.69 -10.13
N LEU A 2 -19.98 -5.79 -10.53
CA LEU A 2 -19.39 -6.83 -11.39
C LEU A 2 -18.95 -6.30 -12.76
N SER A 3 -19.63 -5.28 -13.28
CA SER A 3 -19.26 -4.62 -14.55
C SER A 3 -17.83 -4.06 -14.52
N ARG A 4 -17.43 -3.42 -13.41
CA ARG A 4 -16.10 -2.82 -13.27
C ARG A 4 -15.00 -3.89 -13.18
N ILE A 5 -15.29 -4.99 -12.47
CA ILE A 5 -14.37 -6.13 -12.39
C ILE A 5 -14.17 -6.75 -13.78
N ARG A 6 -15.26 -6.92 -14.54
CA ARG A 6 -15.17 -7.42 -15.92
C ARG A 6 -14.31 -6.52 -16.81
N VAL A 7 -14.44 -5.19 -16.68
CA VAL A 7 -13.61 -4.22 -17.42
C VAL A 7 -12.14 -4.36 -17.06
N ILE A 8 -11.81 -4.47 -15.77
CA ILE A 8 -10.42 -4.68 -15.30
C ILE A 8 -9.87 -6.00 -15.83
N MET A 9 -10.63 -7.11 -15.73
CA MET A 9 -10.18 -8.39 -16.27
C MET A 9 -9.90 -8.35 -17.78
N LYS A 10 -10.69 -7.57 -18.55
CA LYS A 10 -10.51 -7.37 -20.00
C LYS A 10 -9.42 -6.37 -20.38
N SER A 11 -8.83 -5.64 -19.43
CA SER A 11 -7.70 -4.75 -19.75
C SER A 11 -6.43 -5.53 -20.06
N SER A 12 -6.36 -6.80 -19.68
CA SER A 12 -5.29 -7.70 -20.09
C SER A 12 -5.49 -8.14 -21.55
N PRO A 13 -4.49 -7.96 -22.44
CA PRO A 13 -4.63 -8.30 -23.87
C PRO A 13 -4.88 -9.79 -24.12
N GLU A 14 -4.51 -10.65 -23.17
CA GLU A 14 -4.68 -12.10 -23.26
C GLU A 14 -6.11 -12.59 -22.93
N VAL A 15 -6.98 -11.70 -22.43
CA VAL A 15 -8.33 -12.07 -21.95
C VAL A 15 -9.39 -11.73 -23.00
N SER A 16 -9.73 -12.71 -23.84
CA SER A 16 -10.74 -12.56 -24.90
C SER A 16 -12.18 -12.67 -24.40
N SER A 17 -12.46 -13.65 -23.53
CA SER A 17 -13.78 -13.90 -22.95
C SER A 17 -13.68 -14.29 -21.49
N ILE A 18 -14.75 -14.01 -20.72
CA ILE A 18 -14.78 -14.24 -19.27
C ILE A 18 -16.09 -14.96 -18.93
N ASN A 19 -15.95 -16.17 -18.39
CA ASN A 19 -17.06 -16.94 -17.82
C ASN A 19 -17.67 -16.20 -16.62
N GLN A 20 -19.00 -16.28 -16.45
CA GLN A 20 -19.73 -15.70 -15.34
C GLN A 20 -19.28 -16.25 -13.97
N ASP A 21 -18.96 -17.54 -13.86
CA ASP A 21 -18.52 -18.13 -12.59
C ASP A 21 -17.13 -17.62 -12.20
N ALA A 22 -16.22 -17.51 -13.18
CA ALA A 22 -14.91 -16.91 -12.97
C ALA A 22 -15.01 -15.45 -12.54
N LEU A 23 -15.91 -14.68 -13.18
CA LEU A 23 -16.16 -13.29 -12.78
C LEU A 23 -16.66 -13.18 -11.34
N PHE A 24 -17.59 -14.05 -10.92
CA PHE A 24 -18.11 -14.06 -9.56
C PHE A 24 -17.04 -14.45 -8.55
N LEU A 25 -16.24 -15.48 -8.86
CA LEU A 25 -15.15 -15.93 -7.99
C LEU A 25 -14.08 -14.86 -7.84
N THR A 26 -13.64 -14.23 -8.93
CA THR A 26 -12.69 -13.10 -8.88
C THR A 26 -13.26 -11.97 -8.05
N ALA A 27 -14.54 -11.63 -8.20
CA ALA A 27 -15.17 -10.60 -7.39
C ALA A 27 -15.10 -10.90 -5.89
N LYS A 28 -15.38 -12.15 -5.49
CA LYS A 28 -15.28 -12.58 -4.10
C LYS A 28 -13.85 -12.65 -3.59
N ALA A 29 -12.91 -13.11 -4.42
CA ALA A 29 -11.50 -13.09 -4.09
C ALA A 29 -10.99 -11.65 -3.86
N THR A 30 -11.38 -10.69 -4.71
CA THR A 30 -10.98 -9.28 -4.54
C THR A 30 -11.58 -8.66 -3.26
N GLU A 31 -12.84 -8.99 -2.92
CA GLU A 31 -13.47 -8.54 -1.67
C GLU A 31 -12.69 -9.05 -0.44
N LEU A 32 -12.40 -10.36 -0.42
CA LEU A 32 -11.61 -10.98 0.65
C LEU A 32 -10.18 -10.44 0.71
N PHE A 33 -9.56 -10.19 -0.46
CA PHE A 33 -8.22 -9.64 -0.56
C PHE A 33 -8.14 -8.24 0.07
N VAL A 34 -9.06 -7.34 -0.25
CA VAL A 34 -9.06 -5.98 0.33
C VAL A 34 -9.27 -6.03 1.84
N GLN A 35 -10.20 -6.87 2.32
CA GLN A 35 -10.41 -7.08 3.76
C GLN A 35 -9.14 -7.63 4.44
N TYR A 36 -8.48 -8.60 3.81
CA TYR A 36 -7.28 -9.22 4.34
C TYR A 36 -6.12 -8.23 4.40
N LEU A 37 -5.85 -7.49 3.31
CA LEU A 37 -4.82 -6.44 3.26
C LEU A 37 -5.04 -5.40 4.36
N ALA A 38 -6.26 -4.86 4.47
CA ALA A 38 -6.58 -3.84 5.48
C ALA A 38 -6.41 -4.37 6.91
N THR A 39 -6.92 -5.57 7.20
CA THR A 39 -6.84 -6.16 8.53
C THR A 39 -5.41 -6.56 8.90
N TYR A 40 -4.64 -7.07 7.93
CA TYR A 40 -3.25 -7.45 8.13
C TYR A 40 -2.40 -6.21 8.42
N SER A 41 -2.51 -5.19 7.56
CA SER A 41 -1.76 -3.93 7.71
C SER A 41 -2.09 -3.23 9.02
N TYR A 42 -3.38 -3.16 9.38
CA TYR A 42 -3.80 -2.58 10.66
C TYR A 42 -3.23 -3.31 11.88
N LYS A 43 -3.09 -4.64 11.79
CA LYS A 43 -2.65 -5.48 12.91
C LYS A 43 -1.13 -5.53 13.09
N HIS A 44 -0.38 -5.40 12.00
CA HIS A 44 1.09 -5.54 11.98
C HIS A 44 1.81 -4.20 11.82
N GLY A 45 1.13 -3.15 11.35
CA GLY A 45 1.58 -1.77 11.45
C GLY A 45 1.20 -1.12 12.78
N ARG A 46 1.24 0.22 12.82
CA ARG A 46 0.92 1.04 14.01
C ARG A 46 -0.57 1.32 14.15
N GLY A 47 -1.40 0.76 13.28
CA GLY A 47 -2.82 1.04 13.27
C GLY A 47 -3.56 0.70 14.57
N LYS A 48 -3.13 -0.32 15.33
CA LYS A 48 -3.69 -0.59 16.67
C LYS A 48 -3.42 0.51 17.70
N GLU A 49 -2.26 1.16 17.60
CA GLU A 49 -1.83 2.20 18.53
C GLU A 49 -2.52 3.52 18.21
N LYS A 50 -2.57 3.86 16.92
CA LYS A 50 -3.21 5.07 16.40
C LYS A 50 -4.73 4.92 16.23
N ASN A 51 -5.26 3.72 16.39
CA ASN A 51 -6.66 3.34 16.14
C ASN A 51 -7.17 3.78 14.75
N ALA A 52 -6.26 3.80 13.77
CA ALA A 52 -6.50 4.23 12.39
C ALA A 52 -5.56 3.45 11.46
N LEU A 53 -6.01 3.10 10.25
CA LEU A 53 -5.16 2.47 9.24
C LEU A 53 -4.58 3.58 8.35
N THR A 54 -3.26 3.76 8.36
CA THR A 54 -2.59 4.81 7.58
C THR A 54 -2.02 4.27 6.27
N TYR A 55 -1.57 5.19 5.40
CA TYR A 55 -0.85 4.79 4.19
C TYR A 55 0.48 4.10 4.51
N SER A 56 1.21 4.59 5.51
CA SER A 56 2.46 3.98 5.99
C SER A 56 2.25 2.50 6.30
N ASP A 57 1.23 2.13 7.09
CA ASP A 57 0.90 0.73 7.40
C ASP A 57 0.75 -0.15 6.15
N LEU A 58 0.08 0.37 5.11
CA LEU A 58 -0.13 -0.34 3.84
C LEU A 58 1.16 -0.49 3.04
N SER A 59 1.96 0.58 2.94
CA SER A 59 3.23 0.56 2.20
C SER A 59 4.28 -0.34 2.85
N HIS A 60 4.38 -0.34 4.19
CA HIS A 60 5.22 -1.28 4.93
C HIS A 60 4.78 -2.72 4.71
N THR A 61 3.47 -2.99 4.80
CA THR A 61 2.93 -4.34 4.55
C THR A 61 3.26 -4.83 3.13
N ALA A 62 3.18 -3.95 2.13
CA ALA A 62 3.49 -4.29 0.74
C ALA A 62 4.97 -4.61 0.51
N GLU A 63 5.88 -3.99 1.26
CA GLU A 63 7.32 -4.19 1.12
C GLU A 63 7.83 -5.40 1.93
N GLU A 64 7.37 -5.54 3.17
CA GLU A 64 7.94 -6.49 4.15
C GLU A 64 7.29 -7.88 4.08
N CYS A 65 6.10 -8.00 3.50
CA CYS A 65 5.37 -9.27 3.42
C CYS A 65 5.41 -9.86 2.00
N GLU A 66 6.02 -11.04 1.85
CA GLU A 66 6.14 -11.75 0.57
C GLU A 66 4.78 -11.92 -0.14
N THR A 67 3.70 -12.15 0.63
CA THR A 67 2.34 -12.31 0.07
C THR A 67 1.81 -11.04 -0.60
N PHE A 68 2.29 -9.87 -0.20
CA PHE A 68 1.88 -8.57 -0.71
C PHE A 68 2.91 -7.89 -1.61
N GLN A 69 4.07 -8.52 -1.86
CA GLN A 69 5.18 -7.94 -2.61
C GLN A 69 4.80 -7.47 -4.03
N PHE A 70 3.78 -8.09 -4.64
CA PHE A 70 3.25 -7.65 -5.93
C PHE A 70 2.65 -6.23 -5.92
N LEU A 71 2.43 -5.65 -4.73
CA LEU A 71 1.96 -4.29 -4.54
C LEU A 71 3.09 -3.27 -4.35
N ALA A 72 4.35 -3.66 -4.18
CA ALA A 72 5.44 -2.75 -3.84
C ALA A 72 5.58 -1.58 -4.84
N ASP A 73 5.42 -1.87 -6.14
CA ASP A 73 5.47 -0.86 -7.20
C ASP A 73 4.23 0.06 -7.24
N ILE A 74 3.13 -0.37 -6.62
CA ILE A 74 1.82 0.32 -6.60
C ILE A 74 1.64 1.12 -5.30
N LEU A 75 2.20 0.63 -4.20
CA LEU A 75 2.16 1.21 -2.85
C LEU A 75 3.58 1.50 -2.33
N PRO A 76 4.35 2.37 -3.00
CA PRO A 76 5.71 2.67 -2.57
C PRO A 76 5.72 3.46 -1.26
N LYS A 77 6.75 3.23 -0.43
CA LYS A 77 7.01 4.11 0.72
C LYS A 77 7.25 5.54 0.25
N LYS A 78 6.66 6.51 0.95
CA LYS A 78 6.88 7.94 0.64
C LYS A 78 8.25 8.36 1.15
N ILE A 79 8.94 9.17 0.35
CA ILE A 79 10.14 9.89 0.79
C ILE A 79 9.98 11.38 0.46
N LEU A 80 10.24 12.24 1.44
CA LEU A 80 10.21 13.67 1.22
C LEU A 80 11.32 14.06 0.23
N ALA A 81 11.01 14.90 -0.75
CA ALA A 81 11.99 15.31 -1.77
C ALA A 81 13.25 15.94 -1.15
N SER A 82 13.09 16.69 -0.06
CA SER A 82 14.21 17.25 0.70
C SER A 82 15.09 16.18 1.36
N LYS A 83 14.48 15.09 1.88
CA LYS A 83 15.20 13.93 2.42
C LYS A 83 15.97 13.23 1.31
N TYR A 84 15.33 12.99 0.17
CA TYR A 84 15.97 12.37 -1.00
C TYR A 84 17.14 13.20 -1.56
N LEU A 85 16.97 14.53 -1.69
CA LEU A 85 18.05 15.43 -2.14
C LEU A 85 19.25 15.39 -1.19
N LYS A 86 19.02 15.39 0.13
CA LYS A 86 20.08 15.25 1.13
C LYS A 86 20.80 13.90 1.03
N MET A 87 20.07 12.80 0.78
CA MET A 87 20.66 11.47 0.59
C MET A 87 21.59 11.45 -0.63
N LEU A 88 21.17 12.04 -1.76
CA LEU A 88 22.01 12.15 -2.96
C LEU A 88 23.26 13.03 -2.75
N GLU A 89 23.15 14.11 -1.99
CA GLU A 89 24.29 14.96 -1.63
C GLU A 89 25.29 14.21 -0.74
N LYS A 90 24.79 13.42 0.21
CA LYS A 90 25.60 12.57 1.09
C LYS A 90 26.30 11.45 0.32
N GLU A 91 25.59 10.76 -0.56
CA GLU A 91 26.14 9.67 -1.40
C GLU A 91 27.25 10.16 -2.34
N LYS A 92 27.11 11.36 -2.93
CA LYS A 92 28.17 11.99 -3.72
C LYS A 92 29.42 12.37 -2.91
N ARG A 93 29.26 12.58 -1.61
CA ARG A 93 30.33 13.01 -0.72
C ARG A 93 31.06 11.83 -0.09
N ASP A 94 30.35 10.73 0.15
CA ASP A 94 30.81 9.60 0.99
C ASP A 94 31.03 8.32 0.16
N GLY A 95 31.70 8.41 -1.01
CA GLY A 95 31.85 7.33 -2.00
C GLY A 95 32.44 5.96 -1.59
N GLU A 96 32.61 5.64 -0.31
CA GLU A 96 32.90 4.28 0.16
C GLU A 96 32.21 3.98 1.52
N VAL A 97 31.35 2.94 1.50
CA VAL A 97 30.77 2.15 2.61
C VAL A 97 29.83 2.87 3.57
N ARG A 98 28.56 2.42 3.67
CA ARG A 98 27.84 2.12 4.94
C ARG A 98 26.72 1.07 4.76
N GLU A 99 26.84 -0.02 5.52
CA GLU A 99 25.70 -0.74 6.09
C GLU A 99 25.14 0.11 7.26
N ASP A 100 23.81 0.04 7.41
CA ASP A 100 22.96 0.48 8.51
C ASP A 100 22.91 1.96 8.93
N ASP A 101 21.73 2.55 8.74
CA ASP A 101 20.88 3.01 9.85
C ASP A 101 19.47 3.19 9.26
N GLU A 102 18.65 2.15 9.35
CA GLU A 102 17.18 2.28 9.24
C GLU A 102 16.67 3.02 10.48
N GLU A 103 16.93 4.32 10.56
CA GLU A 103 16.07 5.21 11.33
C GLU A 103 14.81 5.44 10.49
N ASP A 104 13.86 4.51 10.65
CA ASP A 104 12.44 4.78 10.45
C ASP A 104 12.06 5.91 11.44
N GLU A 105 12.44 7.13 11.12
CA GLU A 105 11.75 8.31 11.58
C GLU A 105 10.34 8.20 11.00
N ASP A 106 9.51 7.56 11.82
CA ASP A 106 8.09 7.76 11.99
C ASP A 106 7.67 9.22 11.81
N GLU A 107 7.78 9.81 10.61
CA GLU A 107 7.07 11.04 10.30
C GLU A 107 5.61 10.74 10.64
N GLU A 108 5.10 11.41 11.67
CA GLU A 108 3.70 11.39 12.01
C GLU A 108 2.95 11.87 10.76
N ASP A 109 2.50 10.92 9.94
CA ASP A 109 1.51 11.18 8.90
C ASP A 109 0.33 11.82 9.64
N GLU A 110 0.22 13.15 9.58
CA GLU A 110 -1.00 13.89 9.91
C GLU A 110 -2.05 13.52 8.87
N ASP A 111 -2.52 12.28 8.90
CA ASP A 111 -3.73 11.87 8.22
C ASP A 111 -4.88 12.56 8.98
N GLU A 112 -5.27 13.75 8.53
CA GLU A 112 -6.46 14.45 9.01
C GLU A 112 -7.66 13.51 8.89
N ALA A 113 -8.08 12.94 10.02
CA ALA A 113 -9.32 12.21 10.12
C ALA A 113 -10.47 13.18 9.83
N VAL A 114 -10.98 13.15 8.60
CA VAL A 114 -12.21 13.86 8.24
C VAL A 114 -13.35 13.24 9.05
N SER A 115 -13.64 13.82 10.21
CA SER A 115 -14.86 13.54 10.94
C SER A 115 -16.02 14.14 10.15
N GLU A 116 -16.69 13.33 9.34
CA GLU A 116 -18.00 13.70 8.82
C GLU A 116 -18.98 13.74 10.01
N ASP A 117 -19.22 14.96 10.50
CA ASP A 117 -20.39 15.32 11.31
C ASP A 117 -21.64 14.98 10.51
N VAL A 118 -22.18 13.77 10.68
CA VAL A 118 -23.54 13.46 10.26
C VAL A 118 -24.47 14.02 11.33
N GLY A 119 -24.75 15.31 11.20
CA GLY A 119 -25.81 15.98 11.91
C GLY A 119 -27.20 15.46 11.52
N SER A 120 -28.05 15.34 12.55
CA SER A 120 -29.48 14.97 12.62
C SER A 120 -29.83 13.49 12.72
#